data_AF-A0A7C5QD20-F1
#
_entry.id   AF-A0A7C5QD20-F1
#
_cell.length_a   1.000
_cell.length_b   1.000
_cell.length_c   1.000
_cell.angle_alpha   90.00
_cell.angle_beta   90.00
_cell.angle_gamma   90.00
#
_symmetry.space_group_name_H-M   'P 1'
#
loop_
_entity.id
_entity.type
_entity.pdbx_description
1 polymer ?
#
loop_
_entity_poly.entity_id
_entity_poly.type
_entity_poly.pdbx_seq_one_letter_code
_entity_poly.pdbx_strand_id
1 'polypeptide(L)'
;MGNLYYLVVLESSPELHLGVSGSTYPLPVNVTVFKVKDMPAFKPEPYITTEEDYIASLQFQWRAITDPTDNRTQPMMSSWEQFSEKMYRSQNFGIQFSKSFWPYDMAQAVKPKLKEAGNMRDTVDILYRHLQDRISLSKPRGITIEKDLATLYASRKADGGELNLMLTGALRKLGIPAWPVLISTRSHGKVYRQYPILAQFNHTLAAAQIDGELLLMDLGAPHYPPGYLAVADLNYYGMLLDREHPRWIELPAPKSEHICLGDFTLDEEEGILSGTFTLHYKGYEALKQINDLKGNTDLRNYWQEALAEHYPSIEVDSVSMDELSSMGDRFSTVIYCSLPDALIETGPLTYLPMITVPLFTENPFSEEERKYPVSFPYPFKEKTVVSIHLPEGTQTESLPEPALFKLPNKGGKIKIQVVQEPNGDLRWINTFQLQQLIFIPEEYPALRNFFSLYFKKRDEPATLLNN
;
A
#
# COMPACT_ATOMS: atom_id res chain seq x y z
N MET A 1 17.90 -4.96 -33.63
CA MET A 1 18.86 -3.84 -33.61
C MET A 1 18.86 -3.29 -32.20
N GLY A 2 19.92 -3.56 -31.43
CA GLY A 2 19.98 -3.21 -30.02
C GLY A 2 20.28 -1.72 -29.83
N ASN A 3 19.52 -1.06 -28.96
CA ASN A 3 19.83 0.30 -28.54
C ASN A 3 21.13 0.29 -27.73
N LEU A 4 22.17 0.97 -28.25
CA LEU A 4 23.33 1.34 -27.46
C LEU A 4 22.89 2.43 -26.48
N TYR A 5 22.90 2.13 -25.18
CA TYR A 5 22.93 3.17 -24.16
C TYR A 5 24.39 3.52 -23.90
N TYR A 6 24.79 4.74 -24.26
CA TYR A 6 26.13 5.24 -23.98
C TYR A 6 26.20 5.78 -22.56
N LEU A 7 27.14 5.28 -21.76
CA LEU A 7 27.76 6.09 -20.70
C LEU A 7 29.03 6.68 -21.31
N VAL A 8 28.96 7.94 -21.76
CA VAL A 8 30.14 8.72 -22.22
C VAL A 8 30.85 9.21 -20.93
N VAL A 9 32.19 9.28 -20.84
CA VAL A 9 32.95 10.51 -21.13
C VAL A 9 34.46 10.32 -20.86
N LEU A 10 35.25 10.93 -21.78
CA LEU A 10 36.68 11.32 -21.84
C LEU A 10 37.77 10.26 -22.11
N GLU A 11 38.43 10.41 -23.27
CA GLU A 11 39.53 9.60 -23.82
C GLU A 11 40.93 10.01 -23.31
N SER A 12 41.06 11.03 -22.48
CA SER A 12 42.34 11.43 -21.88
C SER A 12 42.15 11.78 -20.42
N SER A 13 43.07 11.34 -19.55
CA SER A 13 43.15 11.75 -18.15
C SER A 13 43.48 13.25 -18.11
N PRO A 14 42.54 14.14 -17.74
CA PRO A 14 42.87 15.54 -17.58
C PRO A 14 43.58 15.72 -16.23
N GLU A 15 44.68 16.46 -16.18
CA GLU A 15 45.11 17.07 -14.93
C GLU A 15 44.11 18.19 -14.58
N LEU A 16 43.36 18.01 -13.49
CA LEU A 16 42.48 19.05 -12.97
C LEU A 16 43.29 19.97 -12.07
N HIS A 17 43.29 21.25 -12.39
CA HIS A 17 43.92 22.29 -11.57
C HIS A 17 42.85 23.01 -10.76
N LEU A 18 42.92 22.92 -9.43
CA LEU A 18 42.04 23.67 -8.55
C LEU A 18 42.70 25.01 -8.19
N GLY A 19 42.08 26.12 -8.57
CA GLY A 19 42.51 27.46 -8.17
C GLY A 19 41.88 27.87 -6.84
N VAL A 20 42.68 28.07 -5.79
CA VAL A 20 42.21 28.57 -4.49
C VAL A 20 43.13 29.70 -4.01
N SER A 21 42.57 30.89 -3.79
CA SER A 21 43.29 32.05 -3.24
C SER A 21 44.62 32.38 -3.93
N GLY A 22 44.66 32.31 -5.26
CA GLY A 22 45.86 32.60 -6.07
C GLY A 22 46.88 31.46 -6.16
N SER A 23 46.61 30.31 -5.54
CA SER A 23 47.42 29.08 -5.67
C SER A 23 46.72 28.04 -6.54
N THR A 24 47.50 27.26 -7.28
CA THR A 24 47.00 26.21 -8.19
C THR A 24 47.47 24.85 -7.70
N TYR A 25 46.53 23.95 -7.43
CA TYR A 25 46.82 22.60 -6.94
C TYR A 25 46.55 21.56 -8.04
N PRO A 26 47.55 20.77 -8.48
CA PRO A 26 47.32 19.65 -9.38
C PRO A 26 46.60 18.53 -8.63
N LEU A 27 45.45 18.10 -9.15
CA LEU A 27 44.69 16.98 -8.60
C LEU A 27 44.87 15.75 -9.50
N PRO A 28 45.43 14.64 -8.99
CA PRO A 28 45.51 13.41 -9.77
C PRO A 28 44.10 12.87 -10.02
N VAL A 29 43.75 12.68 -11.29
CA VAL A 29 42.44 12.16 -11.71
C VAL A 29 42.61 10.71 -12.14
N ASN A 30 41.92 9.82 -11.43
CA ASN A 30 41.77 8.43 -11.87
C ASN A 30 40.49 8.31 -12.70
N VAL A 31 40.63 8.01 -13.99
CA VAL A 31 39.49 7.76 -14.89
C VAL A 31 39.26 6.26 -14.98
N THR A 32 38.06 5.81 -14.64
CA THR A 32 37.62 4.42 -14.83
C THR A 32 36.46 4.40 -15.81
N VAL A 33 36.58 3.61 -16.88
CA VAL A 33 35.56 3.51 -17.93
C VAL A 33 34.84 2.17 -17.83
N PHE A 34 33.51 2.23 -17.77
CA PHE A 34 32.65 1.05 -17.78
C PHE A 34 31.96 0.93 -19.14
N LYS A 35 32.01 -0.26 -19.75
CA LYS A 35 31.33 -0.56 -21.02
C LYS A 35 30.53 -1.84 -20.85
N VAL A 36 29.26 -1.79 -21.28
CA VAL A 36 28.40 -2.98 -21.35
C VAL A 36 28.11 -3.23 -22.82
N LYS A 37 28.27 -4.48 -23.25
CA LYS A 37 27.94 -4.93 -24.61
C LYS A 37 26.80 -5.95 -24.51
N ASP A 38 25.89 -5.94 -25.48
CA ASP A 38 24.81 -6.91 -25.60
C ASP A 38 23.88 -6.96 -24.37
N MET A 39 23.62 -5.79 -23.76
CA MET A 39 22.72 -5.69 -22.60
C MET A 39 21.29 -6.07 -23.02
N PRO A 40 20.65 -7.06 -22.36
CA PRO A 40 19.29 -7.43 -22.68
C PRO A 40 18.33 -6.29 -22.34
N ALA A 41 17.27 -6.16 -23.14
CA ALA A 41 16.18 -5.24 -22.83
C ALA A 41 15.49 -5.68 -21.53
N PHE A 42 15.24 -4.71 -20.63
CA PHE A 42 14.38 -4.93 -19.49
C PHE A 42 12.94 -5.19 -19.98
N LYS A 43 12.29 -6.19 -19.40
CA LYS A 43 10.88 -6.49 -19.64
C LYS A 43 10.13 -6.25 -18.34
N PRO A 44 9.20 -5.28 -18.28
CA PRO A 44 8.40 -5.06 -17.08
C PRO A 44 7.54 -6.30 -16.79
N GLU A 45 7.50 -6.69 -15.52
CA GLU A 45 6.64 -7.75 -15.01
C GLU A 45 5.65 -7.12 -14.02
N PRO A 46 4.34 -7.41 -14.08
CA PRO A 46 3.37 -6.90 -13.11
C PRO A 46 3.76 -7.17 -11.65
N TYR A 47 3.31 -6.35 -10.69
CA TYR A 47 3.58 -6.57 -9.26
C TYR A 47 5.08 -6.56 -8.86
N ILE A 48 5.97 -5.99 -9.66
CA ILE A 48 7.27 -5.52 -9.14
C ILE A 48 7.08 -4.18 -8.42
N THR A 49 8.01 -3.82 -7.53
CA THR A 49 8.03 -2.51 -6.86
C THR A 49 8.35 -1.39 -7.83
N THR A 50 9.46 -1.52 -8.55
CA THR A 50 9.97 -0.54 -9.51
C THR A 50 10.97 -1.21 -10.46
N GLU A 51 11.13 -0.69 -11.68
CA GLU A 51 12.06 -1.25 -12.67
C GLU A 51 13.53 -0.98 -12.31
N GLU A 52 13.77 0.14 -11.63
CA GLU A 52 15.08 0.63 -11.17
C GLU A 52 15.80 -0.38 -10.28
N ASP A 53 15.07 -1.25 -9.59
CA ASP A 53 15.62 -2.34 -8.77
C ASP A 53 16.31 -3.44 -9.61
N TYR A 54 16.00 -3.51 -10.91
CA TYR A 54 16.36 -4.62 -11.79
C TYR A 54 17.06 -4.18 -13.07
N ILE A 55 16.96 -2.90 -13.44
CA ILE A 55 17.75 -2.33 -14.52
C ILE A 55 19.22 -2.27 -14.07
N ALA A 56 20.10 -2.82 -14.89
CA ALA A 56 21.54 -2.77 -14.66
C ALA A 56 22.00 -1.31 -14.54
N SER A 57 22.52 -0.93 -13.37
CA SER A 57 22.96 0.43 -13.09
C SER A 57 24.28 0.44 -12.32
N LEU A 58 25.03 1.52 -12.49
CA LEU A 58 26.21 1.84 -11.69
C LEU A 58 25.90 3.09 -10.86
N GLN A 59 25.93 2.93 -9.54
CA GLN A 59 25.68 4.01 -8.60
C GLN A 59 26.97 4.35 -7.85
N PHE A 60 27.30 5.63 -7.79
CA PHE A 60 28.49 6.12 -7.11
C PHE A 60 28.09 6.91 -5.86
N GLN A 61 28.76 6.62 -4.75
CA GLN A 61 28.64 7.38 -3.51
C GLN A 61 30.03 7.81 -3.07
N TRP A 62 30.15 9.07 -2.63
CA TRP A 62 31.39 9.60 -2.08
C TRP A 62 31.79 8.80 -0.84
N ARG A 63 33.04 8.33 -0.79
CA ARG A 63 33.64 7.73 0.40
C ARG A 63 34.13 8.80 1.38
N ALA A 64 34.80 9.83 0.87
CA ALA A 64 35.33 10.94 1.62
C ALA A 64 35.56 12.14 0.69
N ILE A 65 35.64 13.33 1.27
CA ILE A 65 36.08 14.57 0.60
C ILE A 65 37.33 15.06 1.33
N THR A 66 38.40 15.32 0.61
CA THR A 66 39.63 15.93 1.17
C THR A 66 39.71 17.37 0.72
N ASP A 67 39.80 18.30 1.66
CA ASP A 67 40.05 19.70 1.36
C ASP A 67 41.53 19.85 0.93
N PRO A 68 41.80 20.33 -0.30
CA PRO A 68 43.16 20.42 -0.81
C PRO A 68 43.98 21.55 -0.16
N THR A 69 43.35 22.47 0.58
CA THR A 69 44.04 23.61 1.21
C THR A 69 44.69 23.25 2.55
N ASP A 70 44.07 22.37 3.33
CA ASP A 70 44.54 21.94 4.66
C ASP A 70 44.74 20.41 4.78
N ASN A 71 44.50 19.68 3.69
CA ASN A 71 44.57 18.21 3.60
C ASN A 71 43.66 17.48 4.59
N ARG A 72 42.60 18.12 5.08
CA ARG A 72 41.63 17.51 5.98
C ARG A 72 40.65 16.66 5.20
N THR A 73 40.63 15.36 5.51
CA THR A 73 39.68 14.41 4.94
C THR A 73 38.43 14.29 5.82
N GLN A 74 37.27 14.62 5.25
CA GLN A 74 35.98 14.38 5.86
C GLN A 74 35.38 13.07 5.29
N PRO A 75 35.21 12.02 6.10
CA PRO A 75 34.55 10.80 5.65
C PRO A 75 33.08 11.12 5.33
N MET A 76 32.63 10.62 4.19
CA MET A 76 31.23 10.73 3.74
C MET A 76 30.44 9.46 4.08
N MET A 77 31.10 8.30 4.15
CA MET A 77 30.52 7.06 4.66
C MET A 77 30.71 6.98 6.18
N SER A 78 29.64 6.74 6.92
CA SER A 78 29.63 6.63 8.38
C SER A 78 28.98 5.33 8.85
N SER A 79 28.87 5.13 10.18
CA SER A 79 27.93 4.15 10.73
C SER A 79 26.50 4.71 10.77
N TRP A 80 25.51 3.86 11.00
CA TRP A 80 24.11 4.31 11.17
C TRP A 80 23.94 5.21 12.40
N GLU A 81 24.67 4.97 13.48
CA GLU A 81 24.69 5.79 14.70
C GLU A 81 25.20 7.20 14.40
N GLN A 82 26.33 7.30 13.69
CA GLN A 82 26.89 8.61 13.27
C GLN A 82 25.96 9.34 12.30
N PHE A 83 25.32 8.60 11.40
CA PHE A 83 24.32 9.14 10.48
C PHE A 83 23.11 9.70 11.25
N SER A 84 22.58 8.94 12.20
CA SER A 84 21.46 9.37 13.03
C SER A 84 21.82 10.61 13.85
N GLU A 85 22.97 10.62 14.53
CA GLU A 85 23.43 11.79 15.29
C GLU A 85 23.59 13.03 14.40
N LYS A 86 24.10 12.86 13.17
CA LYS A 86 24.18 13.94 12.18
C LYS A 86 22.80 14.46 11.77
N MET A 87 21.84 13.56 11.53
CA MET A 87 20.45 13.92 11.22
C MET A 87 19.81 14.67 12.41
N TYR A 88 20.04 14.23 13.64
CA TYR A 88 19.55 14.86 14.88
C TYR A 88 20.12 16.28 15.09
N ARG A 89 21.35 16.53 14.65
CA ARG A 89 21.99 17.85 14.73
C ARG A 89 21.67 18.77 13.55
N SER A 90 21.00 18.27 12.52
CA SER A 90 20.65 19.08 11.34
C SER A 90 19.55 20.09 11.65
N GLN A 91 19.76 21.35 11.23
CA GLN A 91 18.76 22.42 11.32
C GLN A 91 17.52 22.14 10.46
N ASN A 92 17.68 21.38 9.37
CA ASN A 92 16.61 21.07 8.43
C ASN A 92 15.93 19.72 8.73
N PHE A 93 16.20 19.14 9.90
CA PHE A 93 15.65 17.84 10.31
C PHE A 93 15.58 17.72 11.85
N GLY A 94 16.61 17.15 12.47
CA GLY A 94 16.65 16.75 13.87
C GLY A 94 16.29 17.81 14.89
N ILE A 95 16.86 19.01 14.71
CA ILE A 95 16.67 20.13 15.62
C ILE A 95 15.19 20.53 15.71
N GLN A 96 14.42 20.30 14.65
CA GLN A 96 13.10 20.84 14.46
C GLN A 96 12.05 20.13 15.31
N PHE A 97 12.10 18.80 15.36
CA PHE A 97 11.24 18.01 16.26
C PHE A 97 11.86 17.81 17.65
N SER A 98 13.18 17.97 17.79
CA SER A 98 13.86 17.85 19.09
C SER A 98 13.63 19.06 19.99
N LYS A 99 13.43 20.26 19.41
CA LYS A 99 13.19 21.49 20.16
C LYS A 99 11.70 21.76 20.32
N SER A 100 11.06 21.17 21.34
CA SER A 100 9.76 21.63 21.90
C SER A 100 8.75 22.18 20.88
N PHE A 101 8.53 21.48 19.75
CA PHE A 101 7.54 21.90 18.77
C PHE A 101 6.14 21.85 19.41
N TRP A 102 5.63 23.03 19.76
CA TRP A 102 4.32 23.18 20.41
C TRP A 102 3.81 24.61 20.27
N PRO A 103 3.43 25.04 19.04
CA PRO A 103 2.92 26.38 18.82
C PRO A 103 1.73 26.70 19.75
N TYR A 104 1.63 27.93 20.25
CA TYR A 104 0.56 28.33 21.18
C TYR A 104 -0.83 28.04 20.62
N ASP A 105 -1.06 28.38 19.34
CA ASP A 105 -2.34 28.14 18.66
C ASP A 105 -2.67 26.65 18.50
N MET A 106 -1.66 25.79 18.41
CA MET A 106 -1.85 24.33 18.46
C MET A 106 -2.31 23.93 19.84
N ALA A 107 -1.57 24.34 20.86
CA ALA A 107 -1.87 24.04 22.25
C ALA A 107 -3.31 24.43 22.62
N GLN A 108 -3.76 25.64 22.26
CA GLN A 108 -5.12 26.09 22.55
C GLN A 108 -6.19 25.26 21.79
N ALA A 109 -5.93 24.92 20.53
CA ALA A 109 -6.89 24.18 19.71
C ALA A 109 -7.10 22.74 20.20
N VAL A 110 -6.03 22.04 20.61
CA VAL A 110 -6.12 20.63 21.02
C VAL A 110 -6.40 20.44 22.51
N LYS A 111 -6.13 21.43 23.37
CA LYS A 111 -6.25 21.32 24.83
C LYS A 111 -7.61 20.85 25.34
N PRO A 112 -8.77 21.29 24.80
CA PRO A 112 -10.06 20.77 25.24
C PRO A 112 -10.17 19.25 25.01
N LYS A 113 -9.84 18.79 23.80
CA LYS A 113 -9.87 17.36 23.43
C LYS A 113 -8.87 16.54 24.24
N LEU A 114 -7.68 17.07 24.49
CA LEU A 114 -6.66 16.39 25.28
C LEU A 114 -7.05 16.19 26.76
N LYS A 115 -7.96 17.00 27.32
CA LYS A 115 -8.47 16.78 28.68
C LYS A 115 -9.42 15.59 28.77
N GLU A 116 -10.04 15.23 27.66
CA GLU A 116 -10.98 14.11 27.54
C GLU A 116 -10.27 12.82 27.10
N ALA A 117 -8.99 12.91 26.71
CA ALA A 117 -8.19 11.74 26.32
C ALA A 117 -8.03 10.79 27.52
N GLY A 118 -8.47 9.54 27.36
CA GLY A 118 -8.37 8.51 28.39
C GLY A 118 -7.06 7.74 28.35
N ASN A 119 -6.35 7.76 27.21
CA ASN A 119 -5.12 7.00 27.00
C ASN A 119 -4.16 7.68 25.99
N MET A 120 -2.98 7.09 25.79
CA MET A 120 -1.97 7.60 24.84
C MET A 120 -2.45 7.55 23.39
N ARG A 121 -3.24 6.54 23.01
CA ARG A 121 -3.78 6.38 21.65
C ARG A 121 -4.75 7.52 21.31
N ASP A 122 -5.59 7.95 22.24
CA ASP A 122 -6.49 9.10 22.08
C ASP A 122 -5.68 10.38 21.84
N THR A 123 -4.59 10.56 22.59
CA THR A 123 -3.69 11.71 22.42
C THR A 123 -3.06 11.74 21.03
N VAL A 124 -2.60 10.59 20.54
CA VAL A 124 -2.09 10.45 19.17
C VAL A 124 -3.16 10.82 18.15
N ASP A 125 -4.36 10.25 18.27
CA ASP A 125 -5.47 10.52 17.35
C ASP A 125 -5.85 12.01 17.30
N ILE A 126 -5.89 12.68 18.46
CA ILE A 126 -6.20 14.11 18.54
C ILE A 126 -5.16 14.94 17.80
N LEU A 127 -3.87 14.68 18.02
CA LEU A 127 -2.79 15.42 17.37
C LEU A 127 -2.70 15.15 15.88
N TYR A 128 -2.83 13.87 15.49
CA TYR A 128 -2.81 13.44 14.11
C TYR A 128 -3.94 14.11 13.32
N ARG A 129 -5.19 14.01 13.80
CA ARG A 129 -6.36 14.63 13.15
C ARG A 129 -6.23 16.15 13.11
N HIS A 130 -5.77 16.77 14.18
CA HIS A 130 -5.58 18.23 14.20
C HIS A 130 -4.62 18.71 13.10
N LEU A 131 -3.49 18.02 12.92
CA LEU A 131 -2.55 18.39 11.85
C LEU A 131 -3.13 18.11 10.46
N GLN A 132 -3.79 16.97 10.29
CA GLN A 132 -4.41 16.56 9.03
C GLN A 132 -5.52 17.52 8.57
N ASP A 133 -6.35 18.01 9.49
CA ASP A 133 -7.46 18.92 9.19
C ASP A 133 -6.97 20.37 8.99
N ARG A 134 -5.95 20.78 9.75
CA ARG A 134 -5.51 22.19 9.78
C ARG A 134 -4.55 22.56 8.66
N ILE A 135 -3.77 21.60 8.16
CA ILE A 135 -2.65 21.87 7.25
C ILE A 135 -2.94 21.23 5.89
N SER A 136 -2.87 22.05 4.84
CA SER A 136 -2.98 21.58 3.47
C SER A 136 -1.68 20.92 3.01
N LEU A 137 -1.80 19.68 2.53
CA LEU A 137 -0.70 18.90 1.98
C LEU A 137 -0.22 19.49 0.64
N SER A 138 1.05 19.87 0.57
CA SER A 138 1.64 20.45 -0.65
C SER A 138 2.14 19.39 -1.64
N LYS A 139 2.71 18.30 -1.10
CA LYS A 139 3.10 17.07 -1.80
C LYS A 139 3.12 15.95 -0.76
N PRO A 140 2.88 14.69 -1.16
CA PRO A 140 2.74 13.58 -0.21
C PRO A 140 4.05 13.26 0.53
N ARG A 141 5.21 13.65 -0.01
CA ARG A 141 6.51 13.16 0.46
C ARG A 141 7.56 14.25 0.58
N GLY A 142 8.46 14.02 1.52
CA GLY A 142 9.58 14.87 1.89
C GLY A 142 10.41 14.20 2.98
N ILE A 143 11.66 14.65 3.13
CA ILE A 143 12.56 14.19 4.19
C ILE A 143 12.94 15.35 5.10
N THR A 144 13.53 16.38 4.53
CA THR A 144 13.99 17.57 5.24
C THR A 144 13.01 18.70 5.08
N ILE A 145 13.14 19.70 5.95
CA ILE A 145 12.30 20.89 5.92
C ILE A 145 13.10 22.09 5.41
N GLU A 146 12.44 23.01 4.70
CA GLU A 146 13.05 24.27 4.25
C GLU A 146 12.81 25.43 5.23
N LYS A 147 11.70 25.38 5.95
CA LYS A 147 11.28 26.37 6.96
C LYS A 147 11.08 25.66 8.28
N ASP A 148 11.26 26.36 9.41
CA ASP A 148 11.03 25.76 10.72
C ASP A 148 9.57 25.31 10.90
N LEU A 149 9.36 24.29 11.75
CA LEU A 149 8.03 23.68 11.91
C LEU A 149 6.96 24.65 12.41
N ALA A 150 7.32 25.66 13.22
CA ALA A 150 6.35 26.64 13.71
C ALA A 150 5.87 27.55 12.58
N THR A 151 6.79 27.99 11.71
CA THR A 151 6.47 28.73 10.49
C THR A 151 5.58 27.92 9.54
N LEU A 152 5.89 26.63 9.32
CA LEU A 152 5.06 25.75 8.50
C LEU A 152 3.66 25.52 9.09
N TYR A 153 3.57 25.35 10.41
CA TYR A 153 2.29 25.24 11.10
C TYR A 153 1.45 26.53 10.98
N ALA A 154 2.09 27.70 11.07
CA ALA A 154 1.43 28.99 10.91
C ALA A 154 0.96 29.24 9.47
N SER A 155 1.74 28.81 8.46
CA SER A 155 1.40 28.95 7.04
C SER A 155 0.28 28.00 6.59
N ARG A 156 -0.03 26.96 7.38
CA ARG A 156 -1.01 25.90 7.07
C ARG A 156 -0.73 25.15 5.77
N LYS A 157 0.54 25.09 5.36
CA LYS A 157 0.97 24.35 4.18
C LYS A 157 2.30 23.67 4.46
N ALA A 158 2.34 22.34 4.27
CA ALA A 158 3.52 21.52 4.49
C ALA A 158 3.50 20.29 3.56
N ASP A 159 4.64 19.64 3.33
CA ASP A 159 4.67 18.29 2.75
C ASP A 159 4.44 17.19 3.80
N GLY A 160 4.29 15.93 3.35
CA GLY A 160 4.05 14.82 4.26
C GLY A 160 5.18 14.58 5.27
N GLY A 161 6.44 14.77 4.86
CA GLY A 161 7.59 14.62 5.76
C GLY A 161 7.61 15.72 6.83
N GLU A 162 7.37 16.97 6.42
CA GLU A 162 7.21 18.11 7.32
C GLU A 162 6.08 17.88 8.33
N LEU A 163 4.92 17.39 7.90
CA LEU A 163 3.80 17.03 8.78
C LEU A 163 4.16 15.93 9.78
N ASN A 164 4.82 14.87 9.31
CA ASN A 164 5.26 13.76 10.16
C ASN A 164 6.30 14.23 11.20
N LEU A 165 7.17 15.19 10.86
CA LEU A 165 8.09 15.82 11.81
C LEU A 165 7.37 16.72 12.82
N MET A 166 6.33 17.46 12.41
CA MET A 166 5.45 18.19 13.35
C MET A 166 4.80 17.24 14.35
N LEU A 167 4.22 16.15 13.87
CA LEU A 167 3.60 15.13 14.70
C LEU A 167 4.61 14.54 15.69
N THR A 168 5.80 14.18 15.21
CA THR A 168 6.90 13.66 16.04
C THR A 168 7.27 14.65 17.15
N GLY A 169 7.45 15.93 16.83
CA GLY A 169 7.79 16.96 17.82
C GLY A 169 6.67 17.19 18.85
N ALA A 170 5.41 17.19 18.39
CA ALA A 170 4.24 17.38 19.23
C ALA A 170 4.03 16.22 20.21
N LEU A 171 4.18 14.98 19.75
CA LEU A 171 4.10 13.78 20.59
C LEU A 171 5.19 13.78 21.67
N ARG A 172 6.44 14.08 21.27
CA ARG A 172 7.57 14.19 22.20
C ARG A 172 7.35 15.27 23.25
N LYS A 173 6.72 16.40 22.88
CA LYS A 173 6.38 17.47 23.84
C LYS A 173 5.45 16.97 24.94
N LEU A 174 4.52 16.07 24.62
CA LEU A 174 3.59 15.46 25.57
C LEU A 174 4.17 14.24 26.29
N GLY A 175 5.47 13.93 26.11
CA GLY A 175 6.13 12.81 26.77
C GLY A 175 5.88 11.44 26.10
N ILE A 176 5.24 11.41 24.92
CA ILE A 176 5.09 10.17 24.14
C ILE A 176 6.40 9.92 23.38
N PRO A 177 7.07 8.76 23.58
CA PRO A 177 8.27 8.43 22.83
C PRO A 177 7.95 8.32 21.33
N ALA A 178 8.54 9.20 20.54
CA ALA A 178 8.32 9.24 19.09
C ALA A 178 9.61 9.57 18.33
N TRP A 179 9.70 9.04 17.11
CA TRP A 179 10.87 9.07 16.24
C TRP A 179 10.47 9.23 14.78
N PRO A 180 11.28 9.93 13.96
CA PRO A 180 11.13 9.86 12.52
C PRO A 180 11.64 8.52 11.97
N VAL A 181 11.01 8.03 10.90
CA VAL A 181 11.44 6.83 10.18
C VAL A 181 11.67 7.20 8.72
N LEU A 182 12.90 7.04 8.24
CA LEU A 182 13.22 7.25 6.83
C LEU A 182 12.86 6.02 6.01
N ILE A 183 12.17 6.21 4.89
CA ILE A 183 11.77 5.15 3.99
C ILE A 183 12.13 5.46 2.54
N SER A 184 12.27 4.40 1.75
CA SER A 184 12.22 4.46 0.30
C SER A 184 10.86 3.98 -0.14
N THR A 185 10.12 4.76 -0.93
CA THR A 185 8.82 4.32 -1.47
C THR A 185 9.00 3.16 -2.42
N ARG A 186 7.91 2.43 -2.71
CA ARG A 186 7.92 1.31 -3.67
C ARG A 186 8.50 1.72 -5.02
N SER A 187 8.10 2.89 -5.53
CA SER A 187 8.60 3.47 -6.79
C SER A 187 10.00 4.07 -6.73
N HIS A 188 10.60 4.17 -5.54
CA HIS A 188 11.97 4.65 -5.37
C HIS A 188 12.97 3.49 -5.23
N GLY A 189 12.46 2.26 -5.09
CA GLY A 189 13.25 1.05 -5.06
C GLY A 189 13.71 0.65 -3.67
N LYS A 190 14.46 -0.43 -3.61
CA LYS A 190 14.89 -1.07 -2.37
C LYS A 190 15.96 -0.24 -1.65
N VAL A 191 15.98 -0.38 -0.34
CA VAL A 191 16.99 0.21 0.54
C VAL A 191 18.22 -0.70 0.70
N TYR A 192 19.40 -0.10 0.81
CA TYR A 192 20.67 -0.76 1.07
C TYR A 192 21.04 -0.60 2.55
N ARG A 193 20.80 -1.67 3.32
CA ARG A 193 20.95 -1.64 4.78
C ARG A 193 22.38 -1.54 5.28
N GLN A 194 23.36 -1.81 4.42
CA GLN A 194 24.78 -1.86 4.75
C GLN A 194 25.40 -0.46 4.93
N TYR A 195 24.85 0.56 4.25
CA TYR A 195 25.47 1.88 4.21
C TYR A 195 24.47 3.02 4.46
N PRO A 196 24.81 4.01 5.29
CA PRO A 196 23.93 5.13 5.61
C PRO A 196 23.95 6.21 4.51
N ILE A 197 23.22 5.95 3.43
CA ILE A 197 23.09 6.85 2.29
C ILE A 197 21.76 7.58 2.41
N LEU A 198 21.75 8.90 2.60
CA LEU A 198 20.49 9.66 2.71
C LEU A 198 19.65 9.58 1.43
N ALA A 199 20.31 9.60 0.27
CA ALA A 199 19.67 9.61 -1.04
C ALA A 199 18.89 8.31 -1.37
N GLN A 200 19.06 7.24 -0.59
CA GLN A 200 18.25 6.02 -0.76
C GLN A 200 16.84 6.16 -0.19
N PHE A 201 16.59 7.22 0.58
CA PHE A 201 15.29 7.52 1.15
C PHE A 201 14.66 8.68 0.38
N ASN A 202 13.33 8.73 0.34
CA ASN A 202 12.59 9.83 -0.26
C ASN A 202 11.40 10.30 0.58
N HIS A 203 11.16 9.69 1.75
CA HIS A 203 10.12 10.11 2.66
C HIS A 203 10.47 9.86 4.14
N THR A 204 9.87 10.65 5.04
CA THR A 204 9.95 10.51 6.50
C THR A 204 8.57 10.27 7.07
N LEU A 205 8.39 9.15 7.76
CA LEU A 205 7.21 8.80 8.54
C LEU A 205 7.38 9.23 10.00
N ALA A 206 6.29 9.23 10.76
CA ALA A 206 6.31 9.33 12.21
C ALA A 206 6.09 7.94 12.84
N ALA A 207 6.82 7.64 13.91
CA ALA A 207 6.61 6.45 14.73
C ALA A 207 6.47 6.85 16.19
N ALA A 208 5.57 6.20 16.93
CA ALA A 208 5.39 6.41 18.37
C ALA A 208 5.28 5.09 19.12
N GLN A 209 5.85 5.03 20.32
CA GLN A 209 5.68 3.89 21.22
C GLN A 209 4.35 4.06 21.97
N ILE A 210 3.39 3.16 21.72
CA ILE A 210 2.06 3.16 22.35
C ILE A 210 1.81 1.75 22.88
N ASP A 211 1.54 1.62 24.18
CA ASP A 211 1.20 0.35 24.83
C ASP A 211 2.18 -0.82 24.57
N GLY A 212 3.47 -0.50 24.41
CA GLY A 212 4.52 -1.50 24.13
C GLY A 212 4.68 -1.85 22.64
N GLU A 213 3.86 -1.29 21.76
CA GLU A 213 3.95 -1.45 20.31
C GLU A 213 4.41 -0.16 19.62
N LEU A 214 5.05 -0.32 18.45
CA LEU A 214 5.50 0.81 17.64
C LEU A 214 4.42 1.13 16.59
N LEU A 215 3.69 2.23 16.80
CA LEU A 215 2.67 2.73 15.88
C LEU A 215 3.32 3.58 14.79
N LEU A 216 3.24 3.13 13.54
CA LEU A 216 3.66 3.91 12.36
C LEU A 216 2.52 4.78 11.85
N MET A 217 2.85 5.99 11.40
CA MET A 217 1.91 7.03 11.02
C MET A 217 2.42 7.83 9.84
N ASP A 218 1.51 8.22 8.96
CA ASP A 218 1.83 9.03 7.80
C ASP A 218 0.73 10.04 7.43
N LEU A 219 0.99 11.30 7.75
CA LEU A 219 0.15 12.44 7.35
C LEU A 219 0.33 12.82 5.87
N GLY A 220 1.27 12.19 5.15
CA GLY A 220 1.43 12.28 3.70
C GLY A 220 0.34 11.55 2.91
N ALA A 221 -0.42 10.66 3.56
CA ALA A 221 -1.61 10.01 3.02
C ALA A 221 -2.89 10.68 3.54
N PRO A 222 -3.56 11.54 2.74
CA PRO A 222 -4.80 12.19 3.16
C PRO A 222 -5.85 11.15 3.57
N HIS A 223 -6.57 11.42 4.65
CA HIS A 223 -7.68 10.60 5.17
C HIS A 223 -7.31 9.24 5.78
N TYR A 224 -6.03 8.85 5.73
CA TYR A 224 -5.61 7.60 6.35
C TYR A 224 -5.55 7.77 7.87
N PRO A 225 -6.10 6.84 8.66
CA PRO A 225 -5.97 6.86 10.12
C PRO A 225 -4.57 6.43 10.56
N PRO A 226 -4.16 6.77 11.80
CA PRO A 226 -2.89 6.29 12.34
C PRO A 226 -2.82 4.74 12.32
N GLY A 227 -1.65 4.20 12.00
CA GLY A 227 -1.44 2.76 11.79
C GLY A 227 -1.54 2.32 10.33
N TYR A 228 -1.96 3.21 9.42
CA TYR A 228 -1.97 2.96 7.98
C TYR A 228 -1.00 3.90 7.27
N LEU A 229 -0.06 3.30 6.53
CA LEU A 229 0.83 4.02 5.61
C LEU A 229 0.23 4.02 4.21
N ALA A 230 0.55 5.01 3.38
CA ALA A 230 0.17 4.98 1.97
C ALA A 230 0.65 3.67 1.32
N VAL A 231 -0.14 3.08 0.40
CA VAL A 231 0.24 1.82 -0.29
C VAL A 231 1.62 1.95 -0.96
N ALA A 232 1.90 3.10 -1.53
CA ALA A 232 3.18 3.40 -2.18
C ALA A 232 4.38 3.48 -1.22
N ASP A 233 4.15 3.53 0.09
CA ASP A 233 5.16 3.66 1.13
C ASP A 233 5.46 2.31 1.80
N LEU A 234 4.67 1.26 1.49
CA LEU A 234 4.85 -0.12 1.94
C LEU A 234 5.96 -0.82 1.15
N ASN A 235 7.20 -0.52 1.50
CA ASN A 235 8.41 -1.05 0.86
C ASN A 235 9.33 -1.76 1.86
N TYR A 236 8.74 -2.66 2.65
CA TYR A 236 9.39 -3.62 3.56
C TYR A 236 10.08 -3.05 4.79
N TYR A 237 11.01 -2.10 4.64
CA TYR A 237 11.87 -1.64 5.72
C TYR A 237 12.02 -0.11 5.75
N GLY A 238 12.06 0.42 6.97
CA GLY A 238 12.39 1.82 7.25
C GLY A 238 13.55 1.92 8.25
N MET A 239 14.31 3.00 8.18
CA MET A 239 15.33 3.34 9.17
C MET A 239 14.71 4.23 10.24
N LEU A 240 14.41 3.66 11.41
CA LEU A 240 13.99 4.43 12.57
C LEU A 240 15.20 5.16 13.14
N LEU A 241 15.11 6.49 13.15
CA LEU A 241 16.16 7.35 13.67
C LEU A 241 15.91 7.62 15.15
N ASP A 242 16.52 6.78 15.99
CA ASP A 242 16.81 7.14 17.36
C ASP A 242 18.23 7.72 17.43
N ARG A 243 18.44 8.69 18.31
CA ARG A 243 19.71 9.43 18.39
C ARG A 243 20.89 8.51 18.66
N GLU A 244 20.71 7.53 19.54
CA GLU A 244 21.78 6.64 20.00
C GLU A 244 21.61 5.22 19.47
N HIS A 245 20.38 4.79 19.21
CA HIS A 245 20.04 3.42 18.81
C HIS A 245 19.20 3.37 17.52
N PRO A 246 19.69 3.95 16.40
CA PRO A 246 18.99 3.84 15.13
C PRO A 246 18.90 2.38 14.70
N ARG A 247 17.77 2.00 14.12
CA ARG A 247 17.54 0.60 13.74
C ARG A 247 16.63 0.50 12.53
N TRP A 248 16.89 -0.54 11.73
CA TRP A 248 15.96 -0.97 10.71
C TRP A 248 14.73 -1.58 11.37
N ILE A 249 13.56 -1.15 10.94
CA ILE A 249 12.26 -1.71 11.33
C ILE A 249 11.54 -2.20 10.09
N GLU A 250 10.66 -3.18 10.26
CA GLU A 250 9.70 -3.55 9.23
C GLU A 250 8.64 -2.46 9.09
N LEU A 251 8.08 -2.34 7.89
CA LEU A 251 6.91 -1.52 7.58
C LEU A 251 5.71 -2.46 7.44
N PRO A 252 5.11 -2.91 8.57
CA PRO A 252 3.99 -3.83 8.50
C PRO A 252 2.80 -3.17 7.84
N ALA A 253 2.12 -3.93 6.99
CA ALA A 253 0.84 -3.54 6.44
C ALA A 253 -0.27 -4.26 7.21
N PRO A 254 -1.26 -3.52 7.77
CA PRO A 254 -2.43 -4.14 8.34
C PRO A 254 -3.15 -5.04 7.32
N LYS A 255 -3.75 -6.12 7.81
CA LYS A 255 -4.53 -7.02 6.96
C LYS A 255 -5.77 -6.31 6.41
N SER A 256 -5.89 -6.34 5.09
CA SER A 256 -7.03 -5.85 4.34
C SER A 256 -8.09 -6.95 4.19
N GLU A 257 -9.37 -6.62 4.33
CA GLU A 257 -10.45 -7.60 4.16
C GLU A 257 -11.57 -7.04 3.27
N HIS A 258 -12.12 -7.90 2.42
CA HIS A 258 -13.32 -7.67 1.64
C HIS A 258 -14.27 -8.85 1.85
N ILE A 259 -15.45 -8.56 2.39
CA ILE A 259 -16.49 -9.54 2.63
C ILE A 259 -17.68 -9.17 1.76
N CYS A 260 -18.04 -10.06 0.83
CA CYS A 260 -19.22 -9.96 0.00
C CYS A 260 -20.27 -10.94 0.54
N LEU A 261 -21.40 -10.42 1.02
CA LEU A 261 -22.57 -11.23 1.36
C LEU A 261 -23.63 -11.01 0.29
N GLY A 262 -24.20 -12.09 -0.22
CA GLY A 262 -25.27 -12.04 -1.23
C GLY A 262 -26.50 -12.77 -0.72
N ASP A 263 -27.67 -12.20 -0.98
CA ASP A 263 -28.96 -12.81 -0.71
C ASP A 263 -29.85 -12.53 -1.92
N PHE A 264 -30.05 -13.56 -2.76
CA PHE A 264 -30.72 -13.44 -4.06
C PHE A 264 -31.85 -14.45 -4.17
N THR A 265 -32.91 -14.06 -4.88
CA THR A 265 -33.99 -14.96 -5.28
C THR A 265 -33.98 -15.09 -6.79
N LEU A 266 -34.06 -16.32 -7.28
CA LEU A 266 -34.20 -16.60 -8.71
C LEU A 266 -35.69 -16.55 -9.08
N ASP A 267 -36.02 -15.68 -10.02
CA ASP A 267 -37.32 -15.68 -10.70
C ASP A 267 -37.29 -16.70 -11.85
N GLU A 268 -38.19 -17.69 -11.82
CA GLU A 268 -38.25 -18.76 -12.82
C GLU A 268 -38.81 -18.28 -14.16
N GLU A 269 -39.69 -17.27 -14.18
CA GLU A 269 -40.36 -16.80 -15.41
C GLU A 269 -39.43 -15.91 -16.23
N GLU A 270 -38.67 -15.05 -15.56
CA GLU A 270 -37.79 -14.06 -16.21
C GLU A 270 -36.30 -14.49 -16.22
N GLY A 271 -35.91 -15.51 -15.44
CA GLY A 271 -34.52 -15.93 -15.31
C GLY A 271 -33.63 -14.91 -14.57
N ILE A 272 -34.24 -13.97 -13.85
CA ILE A 272 -33.55 -12.84 -13.21
C ILE A 272 -33.25 -13.19 -11.75
N LEU A 273 -32.00 -12.95 -11.33
CA LEU A 273 -31.64 -12.96 -9.91
C LEU A 273 -31.86 -11.57 -9.31
N SER A 274 -32.78 -11.44 -8.36
CA SER A 274 -33.05 -10.19 -7.65
C SER A 274 -32.70 -10.31 -6.18
N GLY A 275 -32.05 -9.31 -5.61
CA GLY A 275 -31.58 -9.42 -4.23
C GLY A 275 -30.65 -8.30 -3.78
N THR A 276 -29.75 -8.66 -2.89
CA THR A 276 -28.82 -7.71 -2.28
C THR A 276 -27.38 -8.19 -2.26
N PHE A 277 -26.46 -7.24 -2.45
CA PHE A 277 -25.09 -7.35 -1.98
C PHE A 277 -24.92 -6.55 -0.69
N THR A 278 -24.43 -7.17 0.38
CA THR A 278 -23.89 -6.48 1.55
C THR A 278 -22.38 -6.61 1.54
N LEU A 279 -21.69 -5.49 1.35
CA LEU A 279 -20.24 -5.43 1.22
C LEU A 279 -19.64 -4.83 2.48
N HIS A 280 -18.69 -5.54 3.09
CA HIS A 280 -17.89 -5.02 4.19
C HIS A 280 -16.42 -4.98 3.80
N TYR A 281 -15.80 -3.83 3.97
CA TYR A 281 -14.40 -3.61 3.72
C TYR A 281 -13.68 -3.26 5.01
N LYS A 282 -12.42 -3.70 5.12
CA LYS A 282 -11.49 -3.34 6.19
C LYS A 282 -10.11 -3.05 5.63
N GLY A 283 -9.41 -2.11 6.24
CA GLY A 283 -8.02 -1.79 5.92
C GLY A 283 -7.90 -1.10 4.57
N TYR A 284 -6.91 -1.49 3.76
CA TYR A 284 -6.65 -0.84 2.49
C TYR A 284 -7.80 -0.90 1.49
N GLU A 285 -8.63 -1.95 1.52
CA GLU A 285 -9.83 -2.00 0.68
C GLU A 285 -10.87 -0.98 1.15
N ALA A 286 -11.02 -0.77 2.46
CA ALA A 286 -11.92 0.26 2.99
C ALA A 286 -11.41 1.66 2.63
N LEU A 287 -10.11 1.91 2.77
CA LEU A 287 -9.50 3.21 2.45
C LEU A 287 -9.60 3.54 0.96
N LYS A 288 -9.49 2.53 0.08
CA LYS A 288 -9.77 2.69 -1.36
C LYS A 288 -11.22 3.11 -1.57
N GLN A 289 -12.17 2.36 -1.04
CA GLN A 289 -13.60 2.64 -1.23
C GLN A 289 -14.03 4.01 -0.66
N ILE A 290 -13.56 4.37 0.54
CA ILE A 290 -13.83 5.67 1.16
C ILE A 290 -13.31 6.80 0.27
N ASN A 291 -12.13 6.64 -0.34
CA ASN A 291 -11.57 7.65 -1.24
C ASN A 291 -12.34 7.75 -2.56
N ASP A 292 -12.73 6.61 -3.15
CA ASP A 292 -13.47 6.56 -4.42
C ASP A 292 -14.88 7.17 -4.27
N LEU A 293 -15.51 6.98 -3.12
CA LEU A 293 -16.83 7.53 -2.79
C LEU A 293 -16.78 8.99 -2.31
N LYS A 294 -15.60 9.52 -2.02
CA LYS A 294 -15.46 10.83 -1.38
C LYS A 294 -15.93 11.93 -2.32
N GLY A 295 -16.99 12.64 -1.90
CA GLY A 295 -17.59 13.71 -2.70
C GLY A 295 -18.52 13.23 -3.81
N ASN A 296 -18.77 11.92 -3.90
CA ASN A 296 -19.78 11.37 -4.78
C ASN A 296 -21.17 11.51 -4.14
N THR A 297 -22.07 12.20 -4.84
CA THR A 297 -23.45 12.43 -4.38
C THR A 297 -24.45 11.45 -4.99
N ASP A 298 -24.06 10.69 -6.02
CA ASP A 298 -24.90 9.70 -6.71
C ASP A 298 -24.33 8.29 -6.49
N LEU A 299 -24.62 7.74 -5.30
CA LEU A 299 -24.18 6.40 -4.91
C LEU A 299 -24.75 5.31 -5.82
N ARG A 300 -25.97 5.49 -6.34
CA ARG A 300 -26.62 4.52 -7.22
C ARG A 300 -25.83 4.39 -8.52
N ASN A 301 -25.52 5.52 -9.17
CA ASN A 301 -24.76 5.51 -10.42
C ASN A 301 -23.34 4.99 -10.22
N TYR A 302 -22.69 5.33 -9.10
CA TYR A 302 -21.37 4.77 -8.76
C TYR A 302 -21.38 3.24 -8.71
N TRP A 303 -22.31 2.64 -7.96
CA TRP A 303 -22.38 1.18 -7.83
C TRP A 303 -22.88 0.51 -9.10
N GLN A 304 -23.72 1.17 -9.88
CA GLN A 304 -24.12 0.71 -11.22
C GLN A 304 -22.90 0.55 -12.11
N GLU A 305 -22.03 1.56 -12.20
CA GLU A 305 -20.80 1.51 -13.00
C GLU A 305 -19.81 0.49 -12.46
N ALA A 306 -19.58 0.47 -11.14
CA ALA A 306 -18.62 -0.43 -10.52
C ALA A 306 -19.00 -1.91 -10.67
N LEU A 307 -20.28 -2.24 -10.58
CA LEU A 307 -20.75 -3.62 -10.74
C LEU A 307 -20.92 -4.02 -12.20
N ALA A 308 -21.16 -3.08 -13.11
CA ALA A 308 -21.28 -3.34 -14.55
C ALA A 308 -19.98 -3.88 -15.18
N GLU A 309 -18.81 -3.65 -14.56
CA GLU A 309 -17.55 -4.26 -14.98
C GLU A 309 -17.59 -5.80 -14.92
N HIS A 310 -18.36 -6.36 -13.98
CA HIS A 310 -18.49 -7.82 -13.81
C HIS A 310 -19.85 -8.35 -14.28
N TYR A 311 -20.89 -7.54 -14.14
CA TYR A 311 -22.27 -7.86 -14.51
C TYR A 311 -22.82 -6.79 -15.46
N PRO A 312 -22.53 -6.85 -16.78
CA PRO A 312 -22.81 -5.76 -17.72
C PRO A 312 -24.26 -5.27 -17.74
N SER A 313 -25.21 -6.18 -17.46
CA SER A 313 -26.65 -5.92 -17.47
C SER A 313 -27.24 -5.74 -16.08
N ILE A 314 -26.42 -5.61 -15.03
CA ILE A 314 -26.92 -5.38 -13.66
C ILE A 314 -27.79 -4.13 -13.63
N GLU A 315 -28.86 -4.14 -12.84
CA GLU A 315 -29.63 -2.94 -12.56
C GLU A 315 -29.57 -2.67 -11.05
N VAL A 316 -29.00 -1.53 -10.67
CA VAL A 316 -28.95 -1.10 -9.27
C VAL A 316 -30.23 -0.32 -8.96
N ASP A 317 -31.02 -0.82 -8.03
CA ASP A 317 -32.27 -0.18 -7.60
C ASP A 317 -31.99 0.93 -6.59
N SER A 318 -31.27 0.59 -5.52
CA SER A 318 -30.95 1.50 -4.44
C SER A 318 -29.70 1.07 -3.68
N VAL A 319 -29.10 2.04 -2.97
CA VAL A 319 -27.90 1.81 -2.16
C VAL A 319 -28.14 2.40 -0.78
N SER A 320 -27.87 1.61 0.25
CA SER A 320 -27.85 2.03 1.65
C SER A 320 -26.42 1.90 2.18
N MET A 321 -25.91 2.95 2.80
CA MET A 321 -24.52 3.02 3.24
C MET A 321 -24.49 3.64 4.63
N ASP A 322 -23.61 3.15 5.48
CA ASP A 322 -23.32 3.82 6.75
C ASP A 322 -22.75 5.22 6.48
N GLU A 323 -22.90 6.16 7.43
CA GLU A 323 -22.20 7.43 7.32
C GLU A 323 -20.70 7.16 7.09
N LEU A 324 -20.16 7.72 6.00
CA LEU A 324 -18.75 7.63 5.69
C LEU A 324 -17.97 8.27 6.84
N SER A 325 -17.43 7.42 7.71
CA SER A 325 -16.38 7.86 8.62
C SER A 325 -15.20 8.20 7.74
N SER A 326 -14.99 9.49 7.49
CA SER A 326 -13.96 10.00 6.60
C SER A 326 -12.54 9.56 6.98
N MET A 327 -12.38 8.96 8.16
CA MET A 327 -11.11 8.67 8.83
C MET A 327 -11.08 7.28 9.50
N GLY A 328 -11.94 6.35 9.07
CA GLY A 328 -11.99 4.97 9.58
C GLY A 328 -11.25 3.97 8.68
N ASP A 329 -10.99 2.77 9.20
CA ASP A 329 -10.44 1.65 8.43
C ASP A 329 -11.49 0.60 8.07
N ARG A 330 -12.78 0.95 8.15
CA ARG A 330 -13.93 0.09 7.86
C ARG A 330 -14.95 0.83 7.03
N PHE A 331 -15.56 0.12 6.10
CA PHE A 331 -16.61 0.65 5.25
C PHE A 331 -17.65 -0.45 5.00
N SER A 332 -18.94 -0.08 4.98
CA SER A 332 -20.05 -1.02 4.78
C SER A 332 -21.11 -0.40 3.90
N THR A 333 -21.65 -1.19 2.96
CA THR A 333 -22.73 -0.78 2.07
C THR A 333 -23.64 -1.97 1.76
N VAL A 334 -24.91 -1.67 1.50
CA VAL A 334 -25.94 -2.60 1.02
C VAL A 334 -26.43 -2.08 -0.33
N ILE A 335 -26.43 -2.93 -1.33
CA ILE A 335 -26.81 -2.62 -2.70
C ILE A 335 -27.98 -3.54 -3.05
N TYR A 336 -29.10 -2.96 -3.43
CA TYR A 336 -30.27 -3.67 -3.95
C TYR A 336 -30.17 -3.66 -5.46
N CYS A 337 -30.22 -4.84 -6.08
CA CYS A 337 -30.04 -4.97 -7.51
C CYS A 337 -30.70 -6.22 -8.10
N SER A 338 -30.92 -6.17 -9.41
CA SER A 338 -31.28 -7.29 -10.26
C SER A 338 -30.13 -7.64 -11.21
N LEU A 339 -30.00 -8.93 -11.53
CA LEU A 339 -28.98 -9.50 -12.41
C LEU A 339 -29.68 -10.32 -13.50
N PRO A 340 -30.10 -9.69 -14.62
CA PRO A 340 -30.87 -10.36 -15.65
C PRO A 340 -30.10 -11.45 -16.42
N ASP A 341 -28.80 -11.22 -16.67
CA ASP A 341 -27.96 -12.13 -17.46
C ASP A 341 -27.00 -12.97 -16.58
N ALA A 342 -27.37 -13.23 -15.32
CA ALA A 342 -26.51 -14.00 -14.42
C ALA A 342 -26.54 -15.50 -14.68
N LEU A 343 -27.56 -16.00 -15.36
CA LEU A 343 -27.72 -17.41 -15.71
C LEU A 343 -27.30 -17.67 -17.15
N ILE A 344 -26.81 -18.88 -17.41
CA ILE A 344 -26.57 -19.36 -18.77
C ILE A 344 -27.46 -20.59 -18.99
N GLU A 345 -28.44 -20.48 -19.87
CA GLU A 345 -29.31 -21.60 -20.24
C GLU A 345 -28.75 -22.34 -21.46
N THR A 346 -28.78 -23.67 -21.42
CA THR A 346 -28.39 -24.51 -22.56
C THR A 346 -29.24 -25.77 -22.59
N GLY A 347 -30.32 -25.76 -23.38
CA GLY A 347 -31.25 -26.87 -23.48
C GLY A 347 -31.98 -27.11 -22.15
N PRO A 348 -31.91 -28.31 -21.55
CA PRO A 348 -32.57 -28.59 -20.27
C PRO A 348 -31.75 -28.15 -19.05
N LEU A 349 -30.59 -27.51 -19.24
CA LEU A 349 -29.67 -27.15 -18.15
C LEU A 349 -29.57 -25.64 -17.99
N THR A 350 -29.60 -25.18 -16.74
CA THR A 350 -29.23 -23.82 -16.33
C THR A 350 -27.94 -23.86 -15.55
N TYR A 351 -26.97 -23.06 -15.98
CA TYR A 351 -25.69 -22.88 -15.29
C TYR A 351 -25.73 -21.61 -14.45
N LEU A 352 -25.52 -21.78 -13.15
CA LEU A 352 -25.53 -20.73 -12.15
C LEU A 352 -24.09 -20.51 -11.62
N PRO A 353 -23.37 -19.49 -12.11
CA PRO A 353 -22.05 -19.14 -11.61
C PRO A 353 -22.13 -18.57 -10.19
N MET A 354 -20.99 -18.50 -9.50
CA MET A 354 -20.92 -17.83 -8.21
C MET A 354 -21.15 -16.32 -8.38
N ILE A 355 -22.24 -15.81 -7.81
CA ILE A 355 -22.52 -14.37 -7.74
C ILE A 355 -21.63 -13.75 -6.65
N THR A 356 -20.82 -12.74 -6.98
CA THR A 356 -19.84 -12.15 -6.07
C THR A 356 -19.37 -10.78 -6.56
N VAL A 357 -18.86 -9.95 -5.66
CA VAL A 357 -18.01 -8.80 -6.00
C VAL A 357 -16.57 -9.19 -5.63
N PRO A 358 -15.71 -9.62 -6.58
CA PRO A 358 -14.38 -10.13 -6.25
C PRO A 358 -13.34 -9.02 -6.11
N LEU A 359 -12.23 -9.28 -5.40
CA LEU A 359 -11.06 -8.38 -5.39
C LEU A 359 -10.29 -8.41 -6.71
N PHE A 360 -10.33 -9.54 -7.40
CA PHE A 360 -9.67 -9.74 -8.69
C PHE A 360 -10.70 -10.19 -9.71
N THR A 361 -10.92 -9.40 -10.75
CA THR A 361 -11.81 -9.74 -11.87
C THR A 361 -11.16 -10.75 -12.80
N GLU A 362 -9.85 -10.64 -13.02
CA GLU A 362 -9.03 -11.51 -13.88
C GLU A 362 -7.76 -12.03 -13.20
N ASN A 363 -7.17 -13.09 -13.75
CA ASN A 363 -5.93 -13.67 -13.23
C ASN A 363 -4.71 -12.79 -13.60
N PRO A 364 -4.02 -12.19 -12.63
CA PRO A 364 -2.86 -11.34 -12.91
C PRO A 364 -1.59 -12.10 -13.31
N PHE A 365 -1.58 -13.44 -13.22
CA PHE A 365 -0.40 -14.28 -13.45
C PHE A 365 -0.64 -15.26 -14.61
N SER A 366 -0.45 -14.77 -15.84
CA SER A 366 -0.54 -15.56 -17.07
C SER A 366 0.80 -16.18 -17.48
N GLU A 367 1.90 -15.42 -17.36
CA GLU A 367 3.26 -15.80 -17.78
C GLU A 367 3.73 -17.10 -17.12
N GLU A 368 4.41 -17.97 -17.86
CA GLU A 368 4.87 -19.28 -17.35
C GLU A 368 6.06 -19.15 -16.40
N GLU A 369 6.97 -18.23 -16.69
CA GLU A 369 8.18 -17.99 -15.92
C GLU A 369 8.30 -16.50 -15.58
N ARG A 370 9.07 -16.21 -14.53
CA ARG A 370 9.41 -14.85 -14.12
C ARG A 370 10.87 -14.73 -13.75
N LYS A 371 11.43 -13.55 -14.00
CA LYS A 371 12.78 -13.20 -13.57
C LYS A 371 12.79 -12.41 -12.26
N TYR A 372 11.70 -11.71 -11.95
CA TYR A 372 11.63 -10.83 -10.79
C TYR A 372 10.61 -11.34 -9.77
N PRO A 373 10.81 -11.03 -8.49
CA PRO A 373 9.87 -11.42 -7.45
C PRO A 373 8.53 -10.71 -7.62
N VAL A 374 7.45 -11.38 -7.20
CA VAL A 374 6.13 -10.75 -7.02
C VAL A 374 6.10 -10.05 -5.68
N SER A 375 5.68 -8.79 -5.65
CA SER A 375 5.51 -7.97 -4.46
C SER A 375 4.09 -7.45 -4.32
N PHE A 376 3.35 -8.01 -3.38
CA PHE A 376 2.11 -7.43 -2.89
C PHE A 376 2.39 -6.37 -1.82
N PRO A 377 1.65 -5.25 -1.79
CA PRO A 377 1.85 -4.19 -0.81
C PRO A 377 1.34 -4.56 0.59
N TYR A 378 0.28 -5.38 0.69
CA TYR A 378 -0.37 -5.71 1.95
C TYR A 378 -1.07 -7.08 1.89
N PRO A 379 -1.27 -7.77 3.03
CA PRO A 379 -1.97 -9.03 3.05
C PRO A 379 -3.48 -8.79 2.94
N PHE A 380 -4.18 -9.64 2.20
CA PHE A 380 -5.61 -9.48 1.96
C PHE A 380 -6.40 -10.77 2.22
N LYS A 381 -7.69 -10.61 2.48
CA LYS A 381 -8.67 -11.69 2.53
C LYS A 381 -9.97 -11.26 1.87
N GLU A 382 -10.35 -11.99 0.84
CA GLU A 382 -11.69 -11.99 0.28
C GLU A 382 -12.52 -13.12 0.93
N LYS A 383 -13.76 -12.82 1.28
CA LYS A 383 -14.74 -13.82 1.70
C LYS A 383 -16.06 -13.53 1.02
N THR A 384 -16.57 -14.51 0.28
CA THR A 384 -17.91 -14.44 -0.30
C THR A 384 -18.82 -15.45 0.37
N VAL A 385 -20.01 -15.02 0.77
CA VAL A 385 -21.10 -15.90 1.20
C VAL A 385 -22.36 -15.47 0.47
N VAL A 386 -22.84 -16.27 -0.47
CA VAL A 386 -24.06 -15.95 -1.22
C VAL A 386 -25.08 -17.05 -1.02
N SER A 387 -26.28 -16.67 -0.64
CA SER A 387 -27.47 -17.50 -0.62
C SER A 387 -28.31 -17.20 -1.87
N ILE A 388 -28.76 -18.24 -2.56
CA ILE A 388 -29.64 -18.15 -3.71
C ILE A 388 -30.89 -18.99 -3.41
N HIS A 389 -32.01 -18.30 -3.26
CA HIS A 389 -33.33 -18.89 -3.10
C HIS A 389 -33.82 -19.39 -4.45
N LEU A 390 -34.05 -20.69 -4.54
CA LEU A 390 -34.50 -21.33 -5.77
C LEU A 390 -36.04 -21.46 -5.76
N PRO A 391 -36.67 -21.44 -6.94
CA PRO A 391 -38.08 -21.78 -7.09
C PRO A 391 -38.40 -23.17 -6.53
N GLU A 392 -39.64 -23.35 -6.08
CA GLU A 392 -40.08 -24.65 -5.55
C GLU A 392 -40.07 -25.71 -6.67
N GLY A 393 -39.40 -26.84 -6.41
CA GLY A 393 -39.31 -27.94 -7.37
C GLY A 393 -38.11 -27.88 -8.32
N THR A 394 -37.28 -26.82 -8.27
CA THR A 394 -36.01 -26.79 -9.00
C THR A 394 -35.11 -27.95 -8.59
N GLN A 395 -34.66 -28.75 -9.57
CA GLN A 395 -33.75 -29.86 -9.32
C GLN A 395 -32.29 -29.45 -9.59
N THR A 396 -31.41 -29.77 -8.66
CA THR A 396 -29.97 -29.58 -8.83
C THR A 396 -29.34 -30.81 -9.47
N GLU A 397 -28.79 -30.67 -10.67
CA GLU A 397 -28.11 -31.75 -11.39
C GLU A 397 -26.70 -31.97 -10.82
N SER A 398 -25.94 -30.88 -10.63
CA SER A 398 -24.59 -30.97 -10.07
C SER A 398 -24.16 -29.69 -9.37
N LEU A 399 -23.30 -29.83 -8.36
CA LEU A 399 -22.67 -28.73 -7.64
C LEU A 399 -21.15 -28.80 -7.80
N PRO A 400 -20.45 -27.64 -7.84
CA PRO A 400 -18.99 -27.62 -7.83
C PRO A 400 -18.42 -28.36 -6.63
N GLU A 401 -17.45 -29.25 -6.87
CA GLU A 401 -16.82 -29.99 -5.78
C GLU A 401 -16.06 -29.04 -4.82
N PRO A 402 -16.18 -29.25 -3.49
CA PRO A 402 -15.46 -28.44 -2.51
C PRO A 402 -13.95 -28.50 -2.71
N ALA A 403 -13.30 -27.33 -2.68
CA ALA A 403 -11.86 -27.21 -2.91
C ALA A 403 -11.15 -26.51 -1.74
N LEU A 404 -9.97 -27.01 -1.39
CA LEU A 404 -9.06 -26.39 -0.43
C LEU A 404 -7.63 -26.39 -0.97
N PHE A 405 -7.13 -25.21 -1.31
CA PHE A 405 -5.75 -25.01 -1.74
C PHE A 405 -4.99 -24.17 -0.72
N LYS A 406 -3.70 -24.49 -0.52
CA LYS A 406 -2.83 -23.76 0.40
C LYS A 406 -1.48 -23.54 -0.24
N LEU A 407 -0.93 -22.35 -0.06
CA LEU A 407 0.48 -22.10 -0.33
C LEU A 407 1.34 -22.61 0.84
N PRO A 408 2.62 -22.94 0.59
CA PRO A 408 3.60 -23.25 1.63
C PRO A 408 3.69 -22.14 2.69
N ASN A 409 4.24 -22.46 3.87
CA ASN A 409 4.51 -21.50 4.94
C ASN A 409 3.31 -20.65 5.40
N LYS A 410 2.08 -21.12 5.16
CA LYS A 410 0.83 -20.36 5.40
C LYS A 410 0.73 -19.08 4.54
N GLY A 411 1.42 -19.02 3.40
CA GLY A 411 1.48 -17.86 2.52
C GLY A 411 0.14 -17.50 1.88
N GLY A 412 -0.83 -18.42 1.83
CA GLY A 412 -2.17 -18.18 1.32
C GLY A 412 -3.06 -19.42 1.40
N LYS A 413 -4.38 -19.19 1.26
CA LYS A 413 -5.41 -20.23 1.31
C LYS A 413 -6.59 -19.87 0.41
N ILE A 414 -7.08 -20.85 -0.34
CA ILE A 414 -8.38 -20.83 -1.04
C ILE A 414 -9.25 -21.89 -0.39
N LYS A 415 -10.50 -21.54 -0.05
CA LYS A 415 -11.55 -22.51 0.30
C LYS A 415 -12.80 -22.13 -0.47
N ILE A 416 -13.29 -23.03 -1.32
CA ILE A 416 -14.53 -22.86 -2.07
C ILE A 416 -15.42 -24.05 -1.77
N GLN A 417 -16.70 -23.78 -1.51
CA GLN A 417 -17.70 -24.80 -1.25
C GLN A 417 -19.07 -24.28 -1.68
N VAL A 418 -19.85 -25.14 -2.33
CA VAL A 418 -21.26 -24.92 -2.61
C VAL A 418 -22.05 -25.99 -1.86
N VAL A 419 -23.11 -25.58 -1.17
CA VAL A 419 -23.97 -26.47 -0.40
C VAL A 419 -25.41 -26.22 -0.82
N GLN A 420 -26.17 -27.30 -1.01
CA GLN A 420 -27.62 -27.23 -1.05
C GLN A 420 -28.17 -27.37 0.38
N GLU A 421 -28.88 -26.36 0.83
CA GLU A 421 -29.50 -26.32 2.15
C GLU A 421 -30.77 -27.22 2.15
N PRO A 422 -31.27 -27.65 3.33
CA PRO A 422 -32.41 -28.58 3.40
C PRO A 422 -33.71 -28.08 2.76
N ASN A 423 -33.85 -26.78 2.54
CA ASN A 423 -34.98 -26.14 1.88
C ASN A 423 -34.83 -26.09 0.34
N GLY A 424 -33.72 -26.59 -0.22
CA GLY A 424 -33.45 -26.60 -1.66
C GLY A 424 -32.54 -25.46 -2.12
N ASP A 425 -32.38 -24.41 -1.33
CA ASP A 425 -31.57 -23.23 -1.66
C ASP A 425 -30.09 -23.57 -1.79
N LEU A 426 -29.37 -22.77 -2.59
CA LEU A 426 -27.94 -22.93 -2.78
C LEU A 426 -27.16 -21.87 -2.00
N ARG A 427 -26.06 -22.30 -1.39
CA ARG A 427 -25.17 -21.44 -0.62
C ARG A 427 -23.72 -21.60 -1.07
N TRP A 428 -23.16 -20.53 -1.64
CA TRP A 428 -21.75 -20.42 -1.99
C TRP A 428 -20.95 -19.85 -0.82
N ILE A 429 -19.82 -20.47 -0.52
CA ILE A 429 -18.86 -20.00 0.47
C ILE A 429 -17.48 -20.02 -0.15
N ASN A 430 -16.92 -18.83 -0.40
CA ASN A 430 -15.56 -18.64 -0.88
C ASN A 430 -14.72 -17.93 0.19
N THR A 431 -13.46 -18.32 0.32
CA THR A 431 -12.44 -17.58 1.06
C THR A 431 -11.15 -17.64 0.29
N PHE A 432 -10.69 -16.49 -0.18
CA PHE A 432 -9.41 -16.31 -0.84
C PHE A 432 -8.53 -15.39 0.01
N GLN A 433 -7.38 -15.90 0.45
CA GLN A 433 -6.51 -15.17 1.38
C GLN A 433 -5.04 -15.30 0.95
N LEU A 434 -4.34 -14.18 0.97
CA LEU A 434 -2.89 -14.10 0.78
C LEU A 434 -2.25 -13.41 1.99
N GLN A 435 -1.24 -14.04 2.57
CA GLN A 435 -0.48 -13.56 3.73
C GLN A 435 0.99 -13.26 3.38
N GLN A 436 1.59 -14.08 2.51
CA GLN A 436 2.94 -13.86 2.00
C GLN A 436 2.90 -12.73 0.97
N LEU A 437 3.76 -11.72 1.15
CA LEU A 437 3.79 -10.53 0.30
C LEU A 437 4.85 -10.59 -0.78
N ILE A 438 5.87 -11.42 -0.60
CA ILE A 438 6.98 -11.58 -1.54
C ILE A 438 7.02 -13.03 -2.00
N PHE A 439 7.02 -13.24 -3.32
CA PHE A 439 7.27 -14.53 -3.93
C PHE A 439 8.51 -14.41 -4.81
N ILE A 440 9.60 -15.10 -4.47
CA ILE A 440 10.80 -15.12 -5.30
C ILE A 440 10.54 -15.90 -6.61
N PRO A 441 11.37 -15.75 -7.66
CA PRO A 441 11.17 -16.45 -8.93
C PRO A 441 10.93 -17.96 -8.79
N GLU A 442 11.59 -18.61 -7.84
CA GLU A 442 11.46 -20.04 -7.55
C GLU A 442 10.10 -20.41 -6.94
N GLU A 443 9.43 -19.48 -6.27
CA GLU A 443 8.10 -19.66 -5.68
C GLU A 443 6.96 -19.29 -6.65
N TYR A 444 7.28 -18.60 -7.75
CA TYR A 444 6.30 -18.12 -8.72
C TYR A 444 5.40 -19.22 -9.31
N PRO A 445 5.90 -20.41 -9.70
CA PRO A 445 5.04 -21.47 -10.23
C PRO A 445 3.91 -21.87 -9.25
N ALA A 446 4.19 -21.87 -7.94
CA ALA A 446 3.19 -22.16 -6.93
C ALA A 446 2.16 -21.03 -6.80
N LEU A 447 2.59 -19.78 -6.84
CA LEU A 447 1.69 -18.61 -6.82
C LEU A 447 0.79 -18.57 -8.05
N ARG A 448 1.37 -18.75 -9.25
CA ARG A 448 0.63 -18.79 -10.51
C ARG A 448 -0.45 -19.88 -10.47
N ASN A 449 -0.07 -21.11 -10.13
CA ASN A 449 -1.03 -22.21 -10.03
C ASN A 449 -2.11 -21.94 -8.97
N PHE A 450 -1.76 -21.31 -7.86
CA PHE A 450 -2.71 -20.92 -6.81
C PHE A 450 -3.77 -19.95 -7.33
N PHE A 451 -3.38 -18.90 -8.08
CA PHE A 451 -4.34 -18.00 -8.74
C PHE A 451 -5.12 -18.70 -9.86
N SER A 452 -4.47 -19.50 -10.72
CA SER A 452 -5.16 -20.26 -11.77
C SER A 452 -6.23 -21.19 -11.21
N LEU A 453 -5.94 -21.90 -10.11
CA LEU A 453 -6.91 -22.75 -9.43
C LEU A 453 -8.04 -21.95 -8.78
N TYR A 454 -7.75 -20.76 -8.26
CA TYR A 454 -8.79 -19.86 -7.74
C TYR A 454 -9.81 -19.50 -8.83
N PHE A 455 -9.35 -18.94 -9.94
CA PHE A 455 -10.23 -18.55 -11.05
C PHE A 455 -10.97 -19.74 -11.63
N LYS A 456 -10.27 -20.85 -11.90
CA LYS A 456 -10.91 -22.07 -12.41
C LYS A 456 -12.04 -22.58 -11.51
N LYS A 457 -11.84 -22.59 -10.19
CA LYS A 457 -12.85 -23.08 -9.23
C LYS A 457 -13.94 -22.05 -8.94
N ARG A 458 -13.63 -20.76 -9.02
CA ARG A 458 -14.61 -19.68 -8.86
C ARG A 458 -15.62 -19.67 -10.00
N ASP A 459 -15.15 -19.89 -11.21
CA ASP A 459 -15.93 -19.80 -12.44
C ASP A 459 -16.62 -21.15 -12.79
N GLU A 460 -16.54 -22.16 -11.91
CA GLU A 460 -17.26 -23.43 -12.06
C GLU A 460 -18.73 -23.25 -11.61
N PRO A 461 -19.71 -23.36 -12.52
CA PRO A 461 -21.11 -23.12 -12.18
C PRO A 461 -21.75 -24.32 -11.46
N ALA A 462 -22.78 -24.06 -10.69
CA ALA A 462 -23.77 -25.11 -10.37
C ALA A 462 -24.66 -25.36 -11.58
N THR A 463 -25.13 -26.59 -11.74
CA THR A 463 -26.04 -26.97 -12.82
C THR A 463 -27.41 -27.32 -12.23
N LEU A 464 -28.44 -26.67 -12.75
CA LEU A 464 -29.85 -26.88 -12.43
C LEU A 464 -30.54 -27.51 -13.65
N LEU A 465 -31.60 -28.28 -13.40
CA LEU A 465 -32.50 -28.78 -14.44
C LEU A 465 -33.64 -27.77 -14.67
N ASN A 466 -33.88 -27.44 -15.92
CA ASN A 466 -35.05 -26.66 -16.33
C ASN A 466 -36.28 -27.58 -16.30
N ASN A 467 -37.37 -27.08 -15.72
CA ASN A 467 -38.64 -27.80 -15.65
C ASN A 467 -39.36 -27.89 -17.01
#